data_AF-A0AA35XR22-F1
#
_entry.id   AF-A0AA35XR22-F1
#
_cell.length_a   1.000
_cell.length_b   1.000
_cell.length_c   1.000
_cell.angle_alpha   90.00
_cell.angle_beta   90.00
_cell.angle_gamma   90.00
#
_symmetry.space_group_name_H-M   'P 1'
#
loop_
_entity.id
_entity.type
_entity.pdbx_description
1 polymer ?
#
loop_
_entity_poly.entity_id
_entity_poly.type
_entity_poly.pdbx_seq_one_letter_code
_entity_poly.pdbx_strand_id
1 'polypeptide(L)' 'MEFLLIWVLTGNFLDSGLRFDEAGSCYASAQNSGMELRDLGMAVPKFICIPVAEDKELRLLIPDTPRSNFPFN' A
#
# COMPACT_ATOMS: atom_id res chain seq x y z
N MET A 1 -1.71 6.88 17.43
CA MET A 1 -0.78 6.50 16.33
C MET A 1 -1.47 5.40 15.56
N GLU A 2 -1.62 5.57 14.25
CA GLU A 2 -2.37 4.62 13.42
C GLU A 2 -1.46 4.01 12.36
N PHE A 3 -1.89 2.91 11.77
CA PHE A 3 -1.24 2.23 10.66
C PHE A 3 -2.12 2.35 9.43
N LEU A 4 -1.54 2.90 8.36
CA LEU A 4 -2.16 2.99 7.06
C LEU A 4 -1.81 1.78 6.20
N LEU A 5 -2.82 1.15 5.63
CA LEU A 5 -2.61 0.19 4.55
C LEU A 5 -2.41 0.90 3.20
N ILE A 6 -1.22 0.73 2.62
CA ILE A 6 -0.90 1.14 1.25
C ILE A 6 -0.84 -0.08 0.35
N TRP A 7 -1.54 -0.04 -0.78
CA TRP A 7 -1.39 -1.01 -1.86
C TRP A 7 -0.35 -0.55 -2.87
N VAL A 8 0.44 -1.48 -3.40
CA VAL A 8 1.42 -1.22 -4.45
C VAL A 8 0.95 -1.87 -5.74
N LEU A 9 0.48 -1.04 -6.67
CA LEU A 9 -0.07 -1.43 -7.95
C LEU A 9 0.84 -0.92 -9.07
N THR A 10 1.49 -1.82 -9.80
CA THR A 10 2.32 -1.48 -10.98
C THR A 10 3.31 -0.33 -10.75
N GLY A 11 3.93 -0.27 -9.56
CA GLY A 11 4.89 0.77 -9.19
C GLY A 11 4.29 2.04 -8.61
N ASN A 12 2.96 2.13 -8.54
CA ASN A 12 2.23 3.20 -7.87
C ASN A 12 1.82 2.78 -6.45
N PHE A 13 1.73 3.76 -5.56
CA PHE A 13 1.24 3.59 -4.19
C PHE A 13 -0.19 4.12 -4.12
N LEU A 14 -1.11 3.28 -3.66
CA LEU A 14 -2.51 3.62 -3.48
C LEU A 14 -2.83 3.61 -1.99
N ASP A 15 -3.23 4.78 -1.49
CA ASP A 15 -3.82 4.90 -0.16
C ASP A 15 -5.17 4.19 -0.15
N SER A 16 -5.30 3.13 0.66
CA SER A 16 -6.53 2.35 0.75
C SER A 16 -7.66 3.06 1.51
N GLY A 17 -7.34 4.15 2.23
CA GLY A 17 -8.21 4.81 3.19
C GLY A 17 -8.33 4.07 4.54
N LEU A 18 -7.82 2.84 4.64
CA LEU A 18 -7.94 2.01 5.84
C LEU A 18 -6.86 2.36 6.87
N ARG A 19 -7.31 2.72 8.07
CA ARG A 19 -6.49 3.03 9.25
C ARG A 19 -6.73 1.97 10.33
N PHE A 20 -5.67 1.60 11.03
CA PHE A 20 -5.70 0.58 12.08
C PHE A 20 -4.91 1.05 13.30
N ASP A 21 -5.39 0.78 14.50
CA ASP A 21 -4.68 1.12 15.74
C ASP A 21 -3.38 0.30 15.92
N GLU A 22 -3.36 -0.91 15.35
CA GLU A 22 -2.25 -1.86 15.49
C GLU A 22 -1.71 -2.31 14.14
N ALA A 23 -0.38 -2.47 14.06
CA ALA A 23 0.31 -3.02 12.89
C ALA A 23 -0.19 -4.43 12.54
N GLY A 24 -0.46 -5.25 13.55
CA GLY A 24 -0.97 -6.61 13.38
C GLY A 24 -2.32 -6.64 12.68
N SER A 25 -3.24 -5.75 13.08
CA SER A 25 -4.56 -5.59 12.47
C SER A 25 -4.47 -5.13 11.01
N CYS A 26 -3.58 -4.18 10.72
CA CYS A 26 -3.33 -3.74 9.33
C CYS A 26 -2.82 -4.90 8.46
N TYR A 27 -1.84 -5.65 8.95
CA TYR A 27 -1.26 -6.78 8.22
C TYR A 27 -2.28 -7.89 7.99
N ALA A 28 -3.05 -8.25 9.01
CA ALA A 28 -4.08 -9.27 8.92
C ALA A 28 -5.17 -8.88 7.90
N SER A 29 -5.62 -7.61 7.93
CA SER A 29 -6.59 -7.11 6.96
C SER A 29 -6.06 -7.21 5.52
N ALA A 30 -4.82 -6.79 5.29
CA ALA A 30 -4.20 -6.87 3.96
C ALA A 30 -4.07 -8.32 3.45
N GLN A 31 -3.70 -9.25 4.33
CA GLN A 31 -3.61 -10.67 3.98
C GLN A 31 -5.00 -11.24 3.64
N ASN A 32 -6.02 -10.92 4.43
CA ASN A 32 -7.38 -11.39 4.20
C ASN A 32 -7.92 -10.87 2.86
N SER A 33 -7.80 -9.57 2.58
CA SER A 33 -8.18 -9.01 1.28
C SER A 33 -7.38 -9.61 0.13
N GLY A 34 -6.09 -9.93 0.35
CA GLY A 34 -5.28 -10.64 -0.64
C GLY A 34 -5.77 -12.05 -0.94
N MET A 35 -6.25 -12.78 0.07
CA MET A 35 -6.88 -14.09 -0.13
C MET A 35 -8.19 -13.96 -0.92
N GLU A 36 -9.05 -13.00 -0.56
CA GLU A 36 -10.29 -12.73 -1.28
C GLU A 36 -10.05 -12.42 -2.77
N LEU A 37 -9.04 -11.59 -3.07
CA LEU A 37 -8.64 -11.29 -4.45
C LEU A 37 -8.16 -12.53 -5.20
N ARG A 38 -7.40 -13.41 -4.52
CA ARG A 38 -6.91 -14.65 -5.10
C ARG A 38 -8.07 -15.60 -5.44
N ASP A 39 -9.08 -15.68 -4.59
CA ASP A 39 -10.27 -16.51 -4.81
C ASP A 39 -11.09 -16.02 -6.02
N LEU A 40 -11.02 -14.73 -6.33
CA LEU A 40 -11.59 -14.13 -7.55
C LEU A 40 -10.69 -14.28 -8.78
N GLY A 41 -9.56 -14.98 -8.69
CA GLY A 41 -8.60 -15.16 -9.78
C GLY A 41 -7.77 -13.91 -10.09
N MET A 42 -7.75 -12.93 -9.20
CA MET A 42 -6.98 -11.69 -9.36
C MET A 42 -5.56 -11.84 -8.81
N ALA A 43 -4.61 -11.12 -9.43
CA ALA A 43 -3.27 -11.00 -8.88
C ALA A 43 -3.30 -10.18 -7.59
N VAL A 44 -2.67 -10.70 -6.53
CA VAL A 44 -2.61 -10.03 -5.24
C VAL A 44 -1.58 -8.91 -5.28
N PRO A 45 -1.95 -7.64 -5.04
CA PRO A 45 -1.00 -6.54 -5.00
C PRO A 45 -0.06 -6.69 -3.80
N LYS A 46 1.15 -6.13 -3.91
CA LYS A 46 2.00 -5.96 -2.72
C LYS A 46 1.36 -4.91 -1.81
N PHE A 47 1.66 -4.97 -0.52
CA PHE A 47 1.15 -3.99 0.44
C PHE A 47 2.21 -3.59 1.46
N ILE A 48 1.99 -2.45 2.09
CA ILE A 48 2.81 -1.92 3.20
C ILE A 48 1.86 -1.32 4.25
N CYS A 49 2.13 -1.60 5.52
CA CYS A 49 1.49 -0.93 6.65
C CYS A 49 2.42 0.15 7.20
N ILE A 50 2.08 1.43 6.99
CA ILE A 50 2.92 2.58 7.37
C ILE A 50 2.38 3.21 8.65
N PRO A 51 3.20 3.41 9.71
CA PRO A 51 2.77 4.18 10.87
C PRO A 51 2.59 5.65 10.48
N VAL A 52 1.43 6.20 10.78
CA VAL A 52 1.06 7.60 10.60
C VAL A 52 0.75 8.24 11.95
N ALA A 53 1.28 9.45 12.13
CA ALA A 53 0.91 10.27 13.28
C ALA A 53 -0.49 10.84 13.07
N GLU A 54 -1.28 10.91 14.14
CA GLU A 54 -2.54 11.66 14.14
C GLU A 54 -2.27 13.09 13.65
N ASP A 55 -3.15 13.58 12.79
CA ASP A 55 -3.13 14.92 12.18
C ASP A 55 -1.95 15.24 11.23
N LYS A 56 -1.16 14.24 10.82
CA LYS A 56 -0.16 14.42 9.76
C LYS A 56 -0.64 13.86 8.42
N GLU A 57 -0.78 14.74 7.45
CA GLU A 57 -1.05 14.37 6.07
C GLU A 57 0.11 13.54 5.50
N LEU A 58 -0.14 12.26 5.19
CA LEU A 58 0.84 11.41 4.52
C LEU A 58 0.95 11.84 3.06
N ARG A 59 2.06 12.47 2.69
CA ARG A 59 2.37 12.79 1.29
C ARG A 59 3.26 11.71 0.71
N LEU A 60 2.68 10.85 -0.13
CA LEU A 60 3.45 9.92 -0.95
C LEU A 60 4.17 10.73 -2.04
N LEU A 61 5.49 10.85 -1.93
CA LEU A 61 6.33 11.46 -2.96
C LEU A 61 6.49 10.45 -4.11
N ILE A 62 5.46 10.36 -4.97
CA ILE A 62 5.54 9.60 -6.21
C ILE A 62 6.24 10.51 -7.22
N PRO A 63 7.42 10.15 -7.74
CA PRO A 63 8.05 10.95 -8.80
C PRO A 63 7.13 10.98 -10.02
N ASP A 64 6.81 12.19 -10.52
CA ASP A 64 5.94 12.40 -11.69
C ASP A 64 6.46 11.73 -12.97
N THR A 65 7.75 11.43 -13.01
CA THR A 65 8.39 10.73 -14.12
C THR A 65 8.38 9.22 -13.89
N PRO A 66 7.78 8.43 -14.81
CA PRO A 66 8.00 6.99 -14.83
C PRO A 66 9.50 6.74 -14.86
N ARG A 67 10.04 5.95 -13.91
CA ARG A 67 11.43 5.50 -14.00
C ARG A 67 11.58 4.80 -15.35
N SER A 68 12.34 5.43 -16.25
CA SER A 68 12.64 4.88 -17.56
C SER A 68 13.19 3.46 -17.39
N ASN A 69 12.56 2.47 -18.00
CA ASN A 69 13.10 1.11 -18.09
C ASN A 69 14.24 1.00 -19.11
N PHE A 70 14.72 2.14 -19.64
CA PHE A 70 15.73 2.19 -20.68
C PHE A 70 17.13 2.16 -20.06
N PRO A 71 18.03 1.27 -20.52
CA PRO A 71 19.19 0.87 -19.74
C PRO A 71 20.42 1.74 -20.02
N PHE A 72 20.39 3.06 -19.81
CA PHE A 72 21.63 3.85 -19.84
C PHE A 72 21.55 5.05 -18.89
N ASN A 73 22.26 4.93 -17.76
CA ASN A 73 22.90 6.03 -17.04
C ASN A 73 24.40 5.74 -17.00
#